data_AF-A0AAV5YWN9-F1
#
_entry.id   AF-A0AAV5YWN9-F1
#
_cell.length_a   1.000
_cell.length_b   1.000
_cell.length_c   1.000
_cell.angle_alpha   90.00
_cell.angle_beta   90.00
_cell.angle_gamma   90.00
#
_symmetry.space_group_name_H-M   'P 1'
#
loop_
_entity.id
_entity.type
_entity.pdbx_description
1 polymer ?
#
loop_
_entity_poly.entity_id
_entity_poly.type
_entity_poly.pdbx_seq_one_letter_code
_entity_poly.pdbx_strand_id
1 'polypeptide(L)' 'SFASLAGLPATTAPVGLTPGGLPVGVQIVGPYLEDATPIDLAGRLADVVGGFRPPPGF' A
#
# COMPACT_ATOMS: atom_id res chain seq x y z
N SER A 1 8.34 -3.60 -11.56
CA SER A 1 8.95 -3.64 -10.21
C SER A 1 9.66 -4.99 -10.02
N PHE A 2 10.44 -5.16 -8.96
CA PHE A 2 11.09 -6.45 -8.63
C PHE A 2 10.07 -7.58 -8.43
N ALA A 3 8.93 -7.30 -7.79
CA ALA A 3 7.85 -8.26 -7.60
C ALA A 3 7.26 -8.77 -8.92
N SER A 4 7.05 -7.90 -9.92
CA SER A 4 6.56 -8.31 -11.25
C SER A 4 7.52 -9.25 -11.96
N LEU A 5 8.83 -9.00 -11.86
CA LEU A 5 9.85 -9.87 -12.43
C LEU A 5 9.88 -11.24 -11.73
N ALA A 6 9.69 -11.24 -10.41
CA ALA A 6 9.66 -12.45 -9.60
C ALA A 6 8.31 -13.19 -9.63
N GLY A 7 7.28 -12.65 -10.28
CA GLY A 7 5.93 -13.23 -10.29
C GLY A 7 5.25 -13.26 -8.92
N LEU A 8 5.62 -12.34 -8.02
CA LEU A 8 5.11 -12.28 -6.65
C LEU A 8 3.96 -11.28 -6.52
N PRO A 9 2.97 -11.56 -5.65
CA PRO A 9 1.95 -10.59 -5.26
C PRO A 9 2.56 -9.30 -4.70
N ALA A 10 1.99 -8.16 -5.09
CA ALA A 10 2.41 -6.86 -4.60
C ALA A 10 1.21 -5.92 -4.40
N THR A 11 1.04 -5.43 -3.18
CA THR A 11 -0.03 -4.49 -2.80
C THR A 11 0.57 -3.15 -2.39
N THR A 12 -0.01 -2.05 -2.86
CA THR A 12 0.39 -0.70 -2.44
C THR A 12 -0.63 -0.12 -1.47
N ALA A 13 -0.17 0.40 -0.34
CA ALA A 13 -1.00 1.04 0.68
C ALA A 13 -0.52 2.47 0.97
N PRO A 14 -1.43 3.44 1.19
CA PRO A 14 -1.05 4.78 1.63
C PRO A 14 -0.52 4.75 3.07
N VAL A 15 0.53 5.51 3.34
CA VAL A 15 1.16 5.60 4.68
C VAL A 15 1.26 7.02 5.24
N GLY A 16 0.79 8.02 4.49
CA GLY A 16 0.75 9.40 4.94
C GLY A 16 1.03 10.39 3.82
N LEU A 17 1.41 11.60 4.22
CA LEU A 17 1.77 12.69 3.33
C LEU A 17 3.21 13.14 3.59
N THR A 18 3.89 13.62 2.56
CA THR A 18 5.15 14.37 2.71
C THR A 18 4.89 15.73 3.39
N PRO A 19 5.93 16.45 3.86
CA PRO A 19 5.78 17.82 4.35
C PRO A 19 5.14 18.79 3.35
N GLY A 20 5.27 18.50 2.04
CA GLY A 20 4.62 19.25 0.96
C GLY A 20 3.20 18.79 0.62
N GLY A 21 2.61 17.88 1.40
CA GLY A 21 1.25 17.39 1.20
C GLY A 21 1.08 16.33 0.11
N LEU A 22 2.17 15.77 -0.44
CA LEU A 22 2.09 14.72 -1.46
C LEU A 22 1.86 13.34 -0.82
N PRO A 23 0.99 12.49 -1.40
CA PRO A 23 0.74 11.16 -0.85
C PRO A 23 1.98 10.25 -0.94
N VAL A 24 2.26 9.53 0.15
CA VAL A 24 3.31 8.53 0.24
C VAL A 24 2.66 7.14 0.32
N GLY A 25 3.14 6.22 -0.51
CA GLY A 25 2.71 4.82 -0.51
C GLY A 25 3.85 3.88 -0.12
N VAL A 26 3.51 2.75 0.47
CA VAL A 26 4.40 1.61 0.69
C VAL A 26 3.98 0.45 -0.21
N GLN A 27 4.95 -0.25 -0.80
CA GLN A 27 4.72 -1.50 -1.52
C GLN A 27 5.04 -2.68 -0.61
N ILE A 28 4.06 -3.56 -0.45
CA ILE A 28 4.14 -4.79 0.32
C ILE A 28 4.23 -5.94 -0.69
N VAL A 29 5.28 -6.76 -0.59
CA VAL A 29 5.47 -7.94 -1.45
C VAL A 29 5.14 -9.18 -0.63
N GLY A 30 4.20 -9.98 -1.12
CA GLY A 30 3.77 -11.23 -0.49
C GLY A 30 4.45 -12.46 -1.10
N PRO A 31 4.37 -13.62 -0.43
CA PRO A 31 4.77 -14.90 -1.02
C PRO A 31 3.97 -15.25 -2.27
N TYR A 32 4.49 -16.16 -3.08
CA TYR A 32 3.82 -16.62 -4.31
C TYR A 32 2.41 -17.17 -4.00
N LEU A 33 1.40 -16.73 -4.77
CA LEU A 33 -0.03 -17.06 -4.63
C LEU A 33 -0.70 -16.62 -3.33
N GLU A 34 -0.05 -15.79 -2.52
CA GLU A 34 -0.61 -15.28 -1.27
C GLU A 34 -1.13 -13.85 -1.39
N ASP A 35 -1.87 -13.48 -2.45
CA ASP A 35 -2.39 -12.12 -2.64
C ASP A 35 -3.23 -11.60 -1.48
N ALA A 36 -3.94 -12.49 -0.76
CA ALA A 36 -4.74 -12.12 0.41
C ALA A 36 -3.88 -11.59 1.57
N THR A 37 -2.66 -12.10 1.75
CA THR A 37 -1.77 -11.73 2.86
C THR A 37 -1.30 -10.27 2.81
N PRO A 38 -0.69 -9.74 1.72
CA PRO A 38 -0.31 -8.34 1.62
C PRO A 38 -1.52 -7.40 1.55
N ILE A 39 -2.69 -7.87 1.08
CA ILE A 39 -3.95 -7.10 1.14
C ILE A 39 -4.44 -6.95 2.59
N ASP A 40 -4.46 -8.02 3.38
CA ASP A 40 -4.84 -7.96 4.80
C ASP A 40 -3.89 -7.03 5.58
N LEU A 41 -2.59 -7.15 5.33
CA LEU A 41 -1.60 -6.24 5.93
C LEU A 41 -1.84 -4.79 5.51
N ALA A 42 -2.15 -4.51 4.24
CA ALA A 42 -2.49 -3.16 3.78
C ALA A 42 -3.73 -2.60 4.50
N GLY A 43 -4.75 -3.45 4.74
CA GLY A 43 -5.94 -3.09 5.52
C GLY A 43 -5.59 -2.72 6.96
N ARG A 44 -4.84 -3.58 7.65
CA ARG A 44 -4.39 -3.31 9.03
C ARG A 44 -3.51 -2.08 9.14
N LEU A 45 -2.69 -1.82 8.12
CA LEU A 45 -1.85 -0.63 8.08
C LEU A 45 -2.71 0.64 8.04
N ALA A 46 -3.83 0.61 7.32
CA ALA A 46 -4.77 1.73 7.25
C ALA A 46 -5.32 2.11 8.63
N ASP A 47 -5.61 1.13 9.50
CA ASP A 47 -6.07 1.37 10.87
C ASP A 47 -5.03 2.10 11.73
N VAL A 48 -3.74 1.91 11.44
CA VAL A 48 -2.63 2.54 12.16
C VAL A 48 -2.31 3.94 11.61
N VAL A 49 -2.31 4.09 10.28
CA VAL A 49 -1.84 5.32 9.61
C VAL A 49 -2.98 6.28 9.24
N GLY A 50 -4.24 5.88 9.46
CA GLY A 50 -5.42 6.67 9.13
C GLY A 50 -5.94 6.49 7.70
N GLY A 51 -5.41 5.53 6.96
CA GLY A 51 -5.91 5.08 5.66
C GLY A 51 -5.88 6.13 4.54
N PHE A 52 -6.71 5.89 3.52
CA PHE A 52 -6.84 6.78 2.37
C PHE A 52 -7.58 8.07 2.74
N ARG A 53 -7.03 9.22 2.32
CA ARG A 53 -7.71 10.52 2.38
C ARG A 53 -7.92 11.04 0.96
N PRO A 54 -9.17 11.32 0.54
CA PRO A 54 -9.43 11.84 -0.78
C PRO A 54 -8.78 13.23 -0.94
N PRO A 55 -8.22 13.54 -2.12
CA PRO A 55 -7.72 14.87 -2.41
C PRO A 55 -8.87 15.88 -2.48
N PRO A 56 -8.65 17.15 -2.10
CA PRO A 56 -9.67 18.18 -2.18
C PRO A 56 -10.11 18.41 -3.65
N GLY A 57 -11.41 18.61 -3.86
CA GLY A 57 -11.98 18.91 -5.19
C GLY A 57 -12.48 17.71 -6.00
N PHE A 58 -12.53 16.53 -5.38
CA PHE A 58 -13.19 15.31 -5.86
C PHE A 58 -14.23 14.86 -4.84
#